data_AF-A0A482ZVI0-F1
#
_entry.id   AF-A0A482ZVI0-F1
#
_cell.length_a   1.000
_cell.length_b   1.000
_cell.length_c   1.000
_cell.angle_alpha   90.00
_cell.angle_beta   90.00
_cell.angle_gamma   90.00
#
_symmetry.space_group_name_H-M   'P 1'
#
loop_
_entity.id
_entity.type
_entity.pdbx_description
1 polymer ?
#
loop_
_entity_poly.entity_id
_entity_poly.type
_entity_poly.pdbx_seq_one_letter_code
_entity_poly.pdbx_strand_id
1 'polypeptide(L)'
;MKKIILMALTLSSLSANAAIYLEFEKLEDATGDVESGITKCIDARDCMSKVNWAWRTGKAVDCARLTMWRKDAGREAIKIWTRDFRSPYWKAKQEALMWGDDED
;
A
#
# COMPACT_ATOMS: atom_id res chain seq x y z
N MET A 1 41.21 35.32 23.51
CA MET A 1 39.84 34.83 23.74
C MET A 1 39.14 34.70 22.39
N LYS A 2 39.05 33.49 21.81
CA LYS A 2 38.41 33.24 20.50
C LYS A 2 36.90 33.04 20.72
N LYS A 3 36.07 33.93 20.16
CA LYS A 3 34.61 33.80 20.18
C LYS A 3 34.20 32.72 19.17
N ILE A 4 33.68 31.60 19.68
CA ILE A 4 33.07 30.56 18.86
C ILE A 4 31.66 31.05 18.51
N ILE A 5 31.44 31.38 17.23
CA ILE A 5 30.12 31.69 16.70
C ILE A 5 29.41 30.34 16.48
N LEU A 6 28.48 29.99 17.37
CA LEU A 6 27.54 28.90 17.13
C LEU A 6 26.58 29.36 16.02
N MET A 7 26.76 28.85 14.80
CA MET A 7 25.71 28.86 13.79
C MET A 7 24.63 27.88 14.24
N ALA A 8 23.53 28.40 14.76
CA ALA A 8 22.30 27.64 14.90
C ALA A 8 21.79 27.32 13.49
N LEU A 9 22.05 26.09 13.01
CA LEU A 9 21.31 25.54 11.88
C LEU A 9 19.85 25.42 12.32
N THR A 10 19.04 26.39 11.93
CA THR A 10 17.59 26.28 11.98
C THR A 10 17.18 25.11 11.10
N LEU A 11 16.75 24.00 11.70
CA LEU A 11 16.02 22.95 11.00
C LEU A 11 14.77 23.60 10.43
N SER A 12 14.85 24.01 9.17
CA SER A 12 13.66 24.27 8.37
C SER A 12 13.03 22.90 8.17
N SER A 13 12.04 22.59 9.00
CA SER A 13 11.10 21.50 8.76
C SER A 13 10.40 21.79 7.44
N LEU A 14 11.00 21.37 6.32
CA LEU A 14 10.25 21.17 5.10
C LEU A 14 9.23 20.08 5.44
N SER A 15 8.00 20.48 5.72
CA SER A 15 6.83 19.62 5.59
C SER A 15 6.68 19.27 4.10
N ALA A 16 7.56 18.40 3.62
CA ALA A 16 7.31 17.69 2.38
C ALA A 16 6.09 16.82 2.64
N ASN A 17 4.93 17.28 2.17
CA ASN A 17 3.67 16.54 2.22
C ASN A 17 3.84 15.26 1.39
N ALA A 18 4.36 14.22 2.02
CA ALA A 18 4.53 12.90 1.42
C ALA A 18 3.16 12.39 0.99
N ALA A 19 2.98 12.12 -0.30
CA ALA A 19 1.77 11.51 -0.81
C ALA A 19 1.89 9.99 -0.72
N ILE A 20 0.86 9.34 -0.19
CA ILE A 20 0.76 7.88 -0.14
C ILE A 20 -0.24 7.42 -1.19
N TYR A 21 0.11 6.37 -1.92
CA TYR A 21 -0.74 5.75 -2.93
C TYR A 21 -0.88 4.26 -2.67
N LEU A 22 -2.03 3.70 -2.98
CA LEU A 22 -2.28 2.27 -3.05
C LEU A 22 -2.54 1.90 -4.51
N GLU A 23 -1.65 1.10 -5.07
CA GLU A 23 -1.79 0.47 -6.37
C GLU A 23 -2.35 -0.94 -6.20
N PHE A 24 -3.26 -1.30 -7.10
CA PHE A 24 -3.91 -2.60 -7.18
C PHE A 24 -3.75 -3.15 -8.58
N GLU A 25 -3.30 -4.40 -8.65
CA GLU A 25 -3.17 -5.20 -9.86
C GLU A 25 -4.20 -6.31 -9.78
N LYS A 26 -5.07 -6.41 -10.78
CA LYS A 26 -6.05 -7.48 -10.93
C LYS A 26 -5.38 -8.78 -11.39
N LEU A 27 -5.90 -9.93 -10.99
CA LEU A 27 -5.59 -11.20 -11.64
C LEU A 27 -6.13 -11.22 -13.08
N GLU A 28 -5.38 -11.84 -14.01
CA GLU A 28 -5.72 -11.88 -15.44
C GLU A 28 -7.04 -12.61 -15.72
N ASP A 29 -7.38 -13.60 -14.89
CA ASP A 29 -8.55 -14.47 -14.97
C ASP A 29 -9.71 -14.03 -14.06
N ALA A 30 -9.53 -12.97 -13.26
CA ALA A 30 -10.57 -12.48 -12.38
C ALA A 30 -11.75 -11.91 -13.20
N THR A 31 -12.95 -12.44 -12.95
CA THR A 31 -14.21 -12.03 -13.61
C THR A 31 -14.90 -10.89 -12.88
N GLY A 32 -14.42 -10.50 -11.70
CA GLY A 32 -14.98 -9.43 -10.89
C GLY A 32 -14.75 -8.02 -11.45
N ASP A 33 -15.46 -7.05 -10.87
CA ASP A 33 -15.51 -5.65 -11.33
C ASP A 33 -14.26 -4.81 -10.98
N VAL A 34 -13.27 -5.38 -10.29
CA VAL A 34 -12.10 -4.62 -9.83
C VAL A 34 -11.11 -4.46 -10.98
N GLU A 35 -10.97 -3.25 -11.51
CA GLU A 35 -9.92 -2.92 -12.46
C GLU A 35 -8.60 -2.63 -11.76
N SER A 36 -7.48 -2.92 -12.42
CA SER A 36 -6.16 -2.47 -11.97
C SER A 36 -6.09 -0.94 -11.94
N GLY A 37 -5.35 -0.38 -11.00
CA GLY A 37 -5.26 1.07 -10.87
C GLY A 37 -4.49 1.54 -9.65
N ILE A 38 -4.53 2.85 -9.44
CA ILE A 38 -3.83 3.51 -8.33
C ILE A 38 -4.76 4.55 -7.70
N THR A 39 -4.81 4.55 -6.37
CA THR A 39 -5.58 5.52 -5.61
C THR A 39 -4.70 6.24 -4.60
N LYS A 40 -4.98 7.52 -4.36
CA LYS A 40 -4.29 8.31 -3.35
C LYS A 40 -4.94 8.08 -1.98
N CYS A 41 -4.13 7.86 -0.96
CA CYS A 41 -4.57 7.76 0.41
C CYS A 41 -4.25 9.04 1.19
N ILE A 42 -4.99 9.27 2.27
CA ILE A 42 -4.68 10.35 3.22
C ILE A 42 -3.32 10.06 3.88
N ASP A 43 -3.13 8.83 4.33
CA ASP A 43 -1.91 8.30 4.91
C ASP A 43 -1.84 6.78 4.72
N ALA A 44 -0.83 6.13 5.31
CA ALA A 44 -0.68 4.68 5.23
C ALA A 44 -1.80 3.91 5.96
N ARG A 45 -2.38 4.47 7.03
CA ARG A 45 -3.47 3.84 7.77
C ARG A 45 -4.76 3.82 6.94
N ASP A 46 -5.02 4.88 6.21
CA ASP A 46 -6.13 4.96 5.26
C ASP A 46 -5.99 3.92 4.13
N CYS A 47 -4.79 3.77 3.55
CA CYS A 47 -4.52 2.69 2.60
C CYS A 47 -4.78 1.31 3.21
N MET A 48 -4.26 1.04 4.41
CA MET A 48 -4.48 -0.26 5.07
C MET A 48 -5.95 -0.51 5.41
N SER A 49 -6.72 0.53 5.70
CA SER A 49 -8.17 0.41 5.92
C SER A 49 -8.90 -0.01 4.64
N LYS A 50 -8.51 0.52 3.48
CA LYS A 50 -9.01 0.08 2.17
C LYS A 50 -8.65 -1.36 1.85
N VAL A 51 -7.40 -1.76 2.13
CA VAL A 51 -6.96 -3.16 2.01
C VAL A 51 -7.82 -4.07 2.89
N ASN A 52 -8.00 -3.74 4.17
CA ASN A 52 -8.80 -4.53 5.09
C ASN A 52 -10.28 -4.61 4.67
N TRP A 53 -10.84 -3.53 4.12
CA TRP A 53 -12.18 -3.54 3.57
C TRP A 53 -12.29 -4.51 2.37
N ALA A 54 -11.31 -4.49 1.46
CA ALA A 54 -11.29 -5.40 0.32
C ALA A 54 -11.22 -6.87 0.77
N TRP A 55 -10.44 -7.16 1.82
CA TRP A 55 -10.39 -8.49 2.45
C TRP A 55 -11.74 -8.90 3.04
N ARG A 56 -12.37 -8.03 3.82
CA ARG A 56 -13.65 -8.32 4.48
C ARG A 56 -14.83 -8.50 3.53
N THR A 57 -14.76 -7.88 2.36
CA THR A 57 -15.84 -7.90 1.36
C THR A 57 -15.60 -8.94 0.26
N GLY A 58 -14.54 -9.74 0.36
CA GLY A 58 -14.14 -10.70 -0.66
C GLY A 58 -13.53 -10.06 -1.91
N LYS A 59 -13.55 -8.73 -2.08
CA LYS A 59 -12.97 -8.04 -3.23
C LYS A 59 -11.45 -8.20 -3.37
N ALA A 60 -10.76 -8.63 -2.31
CA ALA A 60 -9.34 -8.99 -2.37
C ALA A 60 -9.06 -10.23 -3.22
N VAL A 61 -10.05 -11.10 -3.50
CA VAL A 61 -9.85 -12.32 -4.31
C VAL A 61 -9.55 -12.01 -5.77
N ASP A 62 -10.00 -10.85 -6.27
CA ASP A 62 -9.72 -10.41 -7.64
C ASP A 62 -8.33 -9.77 -7.80
N CYS A 63 -7.60 -9.54 -6.70
CA CYS A 63 -6.33 -8.85 -6.70
C CYS A 63 -5.16 -9.82 -6.85
N ALA A 64 -4.28 -9.58 -7.83
CA ALA A 64 -2.98 -10.26 -7.95
C ALA A 64 -1.95 -9.66 -7.00
N ARG A 65 -1.97 -8.33 -6.84
CA ARG A 65 -0.97 -7.61 -6.02
C ARG A 65 -1.51 -6.27 -5.54
N LEU A 66 -1.17 -5.94 -4.31
CA LEU A 66 -1.37 -4.61 -3.73
C LEU A 66 -0.01 -4.01 -3.38
N THR A 67 0.24 -2.78 -3.82
CA THR A 67 1.50 -2.07 -3.55
C THR A 67 1.20 -0.69 -2.98
N MET A 68 1.77 -0.37 -1.82
CA MET A 68 1.76 1.00 -1.32
C MET A 68 3.04 1.72 -1.72
N TRP A 69 2.85 2.93 -2.24
CA TRP A 69 3.91 3.83 -2.67
C TRP A 69 3.90 5.09 -1.82
N ARG A 70 5.09 5.60 -1.51
CA ARG A 70 5.29 6.94 -0.96
C ARG A 70 5.99 7.80 -1.99
N LYS A 71 5.46 8.99 -2.26
CA LYS A 71 6.06 10.01 -3.11
C LYS A 71 6.31 11.26 -2.29
N ASP A 72 7.57 11.52 -1.99
CA ASP A 72 8.00 12.79 -1.43
C ASP A 72 8.25 13.80 -2.57
N ALA A 73 8.03 15.08 -2.30
CA ALA A 73 8.26 16.14 -3.28
C ALA A 73 9.70 16.11 -3.81
N GLY A 74 9.86 16.12 -5.14
CA GLY A 74 11.17 16.11 -5.80
C GLY A 74 11.95 14.79 -5.69
N ARG A 75 11.37 13.71 -5.15
CA ARG A 75 11.99 12.38 -5.06
C ARG A 75 11.25 11.36 -5.90
N GLU A 76 11.89 10.26 -6.26
CA GLU A 76 11.23 9.12 -6.88
C GLU A 76 10.21 8.47 -5.94
N ALA A 77 9.21 7.80 -6.51
CA ALA A 77 8.26 7.05 -5.70
C ALA A 77 8.98 5.83 -5.12
N ILE A 78 8.86 5.64 -3.81
CA ILE A 78 9.41 4.46 -3.13
C ILE A 78 8.29 3.51 -2.76
N LYS A 79 8.51 2.22 -2.99
CA LYS A 79 7.64 1.16 -2.52
C LYS A 79 7.85 1.00 -1.02
N ILE A 80 6.77 1.13 -0.24
CA ILE A 80 6.84 1.05 1.23
C ILE A 80 6.16 -0.20 1.78
N TRP A 81 5.33 -0.87 0.98
CA TRP A 81 4.67 -2.13 1.34
C TRP A 81 4.16 -2.83 0.09
N THR A 82 4.18 -4.15 0.09
CA THR A 82 3.56 -4.97 -0.94
C THR A 82 2.91 -6.18 -0.32
N ARG A 83 1.79 -6.61 -0.90
CA ARG A 83 1.20 -7.92 -0.72
C ARG A 83 0.97 -8.54 -2.08
N ASP A 84 1.69 -9.63 -2.35
CA ASP A 84 1.57 -10.38 -3.59
C ASP A 84 0.72 -11.63 -3.35
N PHE A 85 -0.46 -11.64 -3.95
CA PHE A 85 -1.44 -12.69 -3.81
C PHE A 85 -1.14 -13.90 -4.69
N ARG A 86 -0.22 -13.77 -5.64
CA ARG A 86 0.30 -14.91 -6.42
C ARG A 86 1.26 -15.77 -5.59
N SER A 87 1.73 -15.27 -4.44
CA SER A 87 2.52 -16.10 -3.53
C SER A 87 1.68 -17.25 -2.97
N PRO A 88 2.24 -18.45 -2.75
CA PRO A 88 1.47 -19.61 -2.27
C PRO A 88 0.69 -19.34 -0.98
N TYR A 89 1.29 -18.59 -0.05
CA TYR A 89 0.64 -18.24 1.21
C TYR A 89 -0.61 -17.38 1.02
N TRP A 90 -0.51 -16.32 0.22
CA TRP A 90 -1.63 -15.40 0.01
C TRP A 90 -2.67 -15.97 -0.95
N LYS A 91 -2.26 -16.82 -1.90
CA LYS A 91 -3.16 -17.61 -2.74
C LYS A 91 -4.02 -18.53 -1.89
N ALA A 92 -3.42 -19.29 -0.98
CA ALA A 92 -4.17 -20.14 -0.04
C ALA A 92 -5.16 -19.32 0.81
N LYS A 93 -4.78 -18.10 1.23
CA LYS A 93 -5.70 -17.20 1.95
C LYS A 93 -6.84 -16.67 1.06
N GLN A 94 -6.63 -16.45 -0.23
CA GLN A 94 -7.71 -16.10 -1.16
C GLN A 94 -8.63 -17.30 -1.43
N GLU A 95 -8.07 -18.48 -1.63
CA GLU A 95 -8.83 -19.72 -1.82
C GLU A 95 -9.74 -19.99 -0.61
N ALA A 96 -9.23 -19.84 0.62
CA ALA A 96 -10.03 -19.95 1.84
C ALA A 96 -11.15 -18.89 1.92
N LEU A 97 -10.94 -17.69 1.38
CA LEU A 97 -12.02 -16.68 1.29
C LEU A 97 -13.10 -17.04 0.26
N MET A 98 -12.72 -17.67 -0.85
CA MET A 98 -13.64 -18.00 -1.94
C MET A 98 -14.46 -19.26 -1.64
N TRP A 99 -13.78 -20.28 -1.12
CA TRP A 99 -14.34 -21.63 -0.97
C TRP A 99 -14.72 -21.96 0.48
N GLY A 100 -14.30 -21.13 1.45
CA GLY A 100 -14.33 -21.46 2.87
C GLY A 100 -13.09 -22.24 3.28
N ASP A 101 -12.92 -22.45 4.59
CA ASP A 101 -12.06 -23.51 5.06
C ASP A 101 -12.85 -24.82 4.82
N ASP A 102 -12.33 -25.74 4.00
CA ASP A 102 -12.83 -27.13 3.97
C ASP A 102 -12.49 -27.76 5.34
N GLU A 103 -13.26 -27.41 6.37
CA GLU A 103 -13.28 -28.14 7.63
C GLU A 103 -14.09 -29.42 7.40
N ASP A 104 -13.38 -30.48 7.00
CA ASP A 104 -13.84 -31.88 7.16
C ASP A 104 -14.15 -32.20 8.63
#